data_AF-A0A7S1Q4W5-F1
#
_entry.id   AF-A0A7S1Q4W5-F1
#
_cell.length_a   1.000
_cell.length_b   1.000
_cell.length_c   1.000
_cell.angle_alpha   90.00
_cell.angle_beta   90.00
_cell.angle_gamma   90.00
#
_symmetry.space_group_name_H-M   'P 1'
#
loop_
_entity.id
_entity.type
_entity.pdbx_description
1 polymer ?
#
loop_
_entity_poly.entity_id
_entity_poly.type
_entity_poly.pdbx_seq_one_letter_code
_entity_poly.pdbx_strand_id
1 'polypeptide(L)'
;MPPKELPPRVSEDAIQQQAIKKMGKFWGGYRQLLDYLMTDLGPGPRCVPMCWFINLQKGGTLPVVLAMMRYFGNYSTTAYIYAALHGSYGLIWLLKELVCPDPSWQRKVRVGSAIGAWLTVLGPYWLAPYLLITSGYEASNT
;
A
#
# COMPACT_ATOMS: atom_id res chain seq x y z
N MET A 1 50.54 0.40 -46.63
CA MET A 1 49.16 0.88 -46.35
C MET A 1 49.14 1.41 -44.93
N PRO A 2 48.85 2.70 -44.69
CA PRO A 2 48.60 3.16 -43.34
C PRO A 2 47.31 2.52 -42.79
N PRO A 3 47.27 2.15 -41.50
CA PRO A 3 46.05 1.64 -40.87
C PRO A 3 44.96 2.72 -40.91
N LYS A 4 43.75 2.33 -41.31
CA LYS A 4 42.58 3.22 -41.37
C LYS A 4 42.22 3.64 -39.94
N GLU A 5 42.38 4.92 -39.61
CA GLU A 5 41.94 5.46 -38.32
C GLU A 5 40.43 5.22 -38.16
N LEU A 6 40.04 4.54 -37.08
CA LEU A 6 38.64 4.35 -36.71
C LEU A 6 38.05 5.72 -36.36
N PRO A 7 36.81 6.03 -36.81
CA PRO A 7 36.20 7.32 -36.53
C PRO A 7 36.14 7.60 -35.02
N PRO A 8 36.25 8.87 -34.60
CA PRO A 8 36.31 9.22 -33.19
C PRO A 8 35.06 8.74 -32.45
N ARG A 9 35.26 8.18 -31.25
CA ARG A 9 34.26 7.57 -30.37
C ARG A 9 33.29 8.62 -29.77
N VAL A 10 32.61 9.39 -30.61
CA VAL A 10 31.92 10.66 -30.25
C VAL A 10 30.38 10.57 -30.39
N SER A 11 29.81 9.41 -30.66
CA SER A 11 28.34 9.22 -30.65
C SER A 11 27.83 8.48 -29.42
N GLU A 12 28.54 7.45 -28.95
CA GLU A 12 28.05 6.53 -27.90
C GLU A 12 27.95 7.22 -26.54
N ASP A 13 28.97 7.97 -26.12
CA ASP A 13 28.96 8.68 -24.83
C ASP A 13 27.88 9.78 -24.80
N ALA A 14 27.68 10.49 -25.92
CA ALA A 14 26.64 11.52 -26.04
C ALA A 14 25.22 10.91 -25.97
N ILE A 15 25.01 9.78 -26.65
CA ILE A 15 23.75 9.01 -26.60
C ILE A 15 23.51 8.50 -25.17
N GLN A 16 24.54 7.97 -24.51
CA GLN A 16 24.45 7.47 -23.14
C GLN A 16 24.11 8.59 -22.15
N GLN A 17 24.76 9.74 -22.25
CA GLN A 17 24.46 10.92 -21.42
C GLN A 17 23.04 11.45 -21.65
N GLN A 18 22.58 11.47 -22.91
CA GLN A 18 21.22 11.85 -23.25
C GLN A 18 20.19 10.85 -22.68
N ALA A 19 20.47 9.55 -22.76
CA ALA A 19 19.63 8.51 -22.20
C ALA A 19 19.53 8.62 -20.66
N ILE A 20 20.65 8.81 -19.96
CA ILE A 20 20.71 9.01 -18.50
C ILE A 20 19.89 10.24 -18.11
N LYS A 21 20.05 11.37 -18.82
CA LYS A 21 19.30 12.60 -18.53
C LYS A 21 17.79 12.43 -18.74
N LYS A 22 17.39 11.77 -19.84
CA LYS A 22 15.98 11.48 -20.14
C LYS A 22 15.38 10.57 -19.08
N MET A 23 16.11 9.52 -18.70
CA MET A 23 15.73 8.60 -17.64
C MET A 23 15.60 9.34 -16.30
N GLY A 24 16.59 10.15 -15.91
CA GLY A 24 16.54 10.96 -14.69
C GLY A 24 15.32 11.89 -14.63
N LYS A 25 15.01 12.57 -15.75
CA LYS A 25 13.80 13.42 -15.85
C LYS A 25 12.51 12.61 -15.71
N PHE A 26 12.45 11.44 -16.34
CA PHE A 26 11.31 10.53 -16.23
C PHE A 26 11.09 10.05 -14.79
N TRP A 27 12.14 9.53 -14.13
CA TRP A 27 12.06 9.09 -12.73
C TRP A 27 11.73 10.24 -11.77
N GLY A 28 12.25 11.44 -12.03
CA GLY A 28 11.93 12.64 -11.26
C GLY A 28 10.44 13.00 -11.35
N GLY A 29 9.87 13.00 -12.57
CA GLY A 29 8.45 13.24 -12.78
C GLY A 29 7.57 12.15 -12.15
N TYR A 30 7.96 10.88 -12.27
CA TYR A 30 7.26 9.77 -11.64
C TYR A 30 7.21 9.90 -10.11
N ARG A 31 8.35 10.23 -9.48
CA ARG A 31 8.42 10.46 -8.03
C ARG A 31 7.53 11.63 -7.59
N GLN A 32 7.53 12.74 -8.31
CA GLN A 32 6.67 13.89 -8.00
C GLN A 32 5.18 13.52 -8.08
N LEU A 33 4.79 12.73 -9.08
CA LEU A 33 3.41 12.24 -9.19
C LEU A 33 3.05 11.32 -8.02
N LEU A 34 3.93 10.37 -7.67
CA LEU A 34 3.70 9.48 -6.54
C LEU A 34 3.61 10.25 -5.23
N ASP A 35 4.52 11.19 -4.98
CA ASP A 35 4.50 12.03 -3.78
C ASP A 35 3.20 12.85 -3.71
N TYR A 36 2.74 13.38 -4.84
CA TYR A 36 1.46 14.07 -4.92
C TYR A 36 0.29 13.15 -4.54
N LEU A 37 0.19 11.96 -5.12
CA LEU A 37 -0.87 11.01 -4.80
C LEU A 37 -0.84 10.58 -3.33
N MET A 38 0.36 10.26 -2.83
CA MET A 38 0.58 9.72 -1.49
C MET A 38 0.40 10.76 -0.39
N THR A 39 0.70 12.04 -0.64
CA THR A 39 0.79 13.05 0.44
C THR A 39 0.01 14.33 0.21
N ASP A 40 -0.23 14.75 -1.03
CA ASP A 40 -0.73 16.08 -1.38
C ASP A 40 -1.98 16.07 -2.30
N LEU A 41 -2.71 14.95 -2.37
CA LEU A 41 -3.91 14.80 -3.17
C LEU A 41 -5.06 15.67 -2.61
N GLY A 42 -5.56 16.59 -3.44
CA GLY A 42 -6.69 17.46 -3.12
C GLY A 42 -6.31 18.72 -2.33
N PRO A 43 -7.29 19.63 -2.10
CA PRO A 43 -7.07 20.88 -1.38
C PRO A 43 -7.00 20.66 0.14
N GLY A 44 -6.25 21.53 0.84
CA GLY A 44 -6.25 21.62 2.30
C GLY A 44 -4.90 21.36 2.99
N PRO A 45 -4.80 21.63 4.31
CA PRO A 45 -3.58 21.45 5.08
C PRO A 45 -3.26 19.96 5.33
N ARG A 46 -1.97 19.66 5.54
CA ARG A 46 -1.49 18.34 5.97
C ARG A 46 -1.69 18.19 7.48
N CYS A 47 -2.87 17.72 7.88
CA CYS A 47 -3.27 17.70 9.30
C CYS A 47 -3.19 16.32 9.95
N VAL A 48 -3.41 15.25 9.20
CA VAL A 48 -3.54 13.89 9.75
C VAL A 48 -2.35 13.01 9.39
N PRO A 49 -1.72 12.32 10.36
CA PRO A 49 -0.67 11.36 10.08
C PRO A 49 -1.26 10.10 9.42
N MET A 50 -0.54 9.56 8.44
CA MET A 50 -1.01 8.43 7.64
C MET A 50 -1.22 7.15 8.49
N CYS A 51 -0.45 6.98 9.57
CA CYS A 51 -0.57 5.85 10.49
C CYS A 51 -1.97 5.67 11.08
N TRP A 52 -2.75 6.74 11.27
CA TRP A 52 -4.11 6.63 11.83
C TRP A 52 -5.05 5.82 10.93
N PHE A 53 -4.98 6.06 9.62
CA PHE A 53 -5.82 5.36 8.64
C PHE A 53 -5.43 3.89 8.50
N ILE A 54 -4.14 3.61 8.62
CA ILE A 54 -3.62 2.25 8.61
C ILE A 54 -4.03 1.53 9.89
N ASN A 55 -3.85 2.15 11.05
CA ASN A 55 -4.22 1.56 12.32
C ASN A 55 -5.72 1.31 12.38
N LEU A 56 -6.53 2.19 11.79
CA LEU A 56 -7.97 1.95 11.63
C LEU A 56 -8.24 0.70 10.79
N GLN A 57 -7.54 0.51 9.67
CA GLN A 57 -7.74 -0.70 8.86
C GLN A 57 -7.23 -1.96 9.57
N LYS A 58 -6.01 -1.94 10.10
CA LYS A 58 -5.38 -3.10 10.74
C LYS A 58 -6.10 -3.48 12.04
N GLY A 59 -6.31 -2.51 12.92
CA GLY A 59 -7.02 -2.69 14.19
C GLY A 59 -8.52 -2.94 14.00
N GLY A 60 -9.14 -2.32 13.01
CA GLY A 60 -10.56 -2.50 12.70
C GLY A 60 -10.89 -3.81 11.99
N THR A 61 -9.88 -4.53 11.47
CA THR A 61 -10.12 -5.79 10.74
C THR A 61 -10.82 -6.84 11.60
N LEU A 62 -10.42 -7.01 12.87
CA LEU A 62 -11.08 -7.98 13.76
C LEU A 62 -12.55 -7.62 14.03
N PRO A 63 -12.89 -6.40 14.48
CA PRO A 63 -14.29 -5.97 14.62
C PRO A 63 -15.12 -6.15 13.34
N VAL A 64 -14.56 -5.78 12.19
CA VAL A 64 -15.25 -5.91 10.89
C VAL A 64 -15.53 -7.37 10.56
N VAL A 65 -14.53 -8.24 10.67
CA VAL A 65 -14.69 -9.68 10.42
C VAL A 65 -15.72 -10.30 11.37
N LEU A 66 -15.67 -9.99 12.66
CA LEU A 66 -16.65 -10.48 13.64
C LEU A 66 -18.07 -9.98 13.35
N ALA A 67 -18.21 -8.71 12.97
CA ALA A 67 -19.50 -8.15 12.56
C ALA A 67 -20.04 -8.86 11.30
N MET A 68 -19.18 -9.19 10.35
CA MET A 68 -19.56 -9.94 9.14
C MET A 68 -19.97 -11.37 9.46
N MET A 69 -19.21 -12.08 10.31
CA MET A 69 -19.60 -13.41 10.80
C MET A 69 -20.98 -13.37 11.46
N ARG A 70 -21.24 -12.34 12.28
CA ARG A 70 -22.53 -12.15 12.95
C ARG A 70 -23.68 -11.81 12.00
N TYR A 71 -23.40 -11.04 10.95
CA TYR A 71 -24.39 -10.59 9.96
C TYR A 71 -24.78 -11.72 8.99
N PHE A 72 -23.80 -12.47 8.48
CA PHE A 72 -24.03 -13.60 7.57
C PHE A 72 -24.29 -14.93 8.28
N GLY A 73 -24.12 -14.98 9.60
CA GLY A 73 -24.33 -16.20 10.39
C GLY A 73 -23.31 -17.31 10.13
N ASN A 74 -22.15 -16.99 9.55
CA ASN A 74 -21.11 -17.96 9.23
C ASN A 74 -20.07 -18.02 10.36
N TYR A 75 -20.14 -19.11 11.13
CA TYR A 75 -19.22 -19.44 12.23
C TYR A 75 -18.42 -20.71 11.94
N SER A 76 -18.10 -20.96 10.67
CA SER A 76 -17.24 -22.06 10.26
C SER A 76 -15.85 -21.98 10.91
N THR A 77 -15.16 -23.13 10.97
CA THR A 77 -13.76 -23.19 11.42
C THR A 77 -12.88 -22.24 10.61
N THR A 78 -13.11 -22.15 9.30
CA THR A 78 -12.37 -21.24 8.41
C THR A 78 -12.58 -19.77 8.77
N ALA A 79 -13.81 -19.36 9.11
CA ALA A 79 -14.10 -17.99 9.54
C ALA A 79 -13.40 -17.65 10.87
N TYR A 80 -13.42 -18.56 11.85
CA TYR A 80 -12.69 -18.37 13.11
C TYR A 80 -11.17 -18.30 12.92
N ILE A 81 -10.60 -19.18 12.11
CA ILE A 81 -9.17 -19.16 11.79
C ILE A 81 -8.81 -17.82 11.14
N TYR A 82 -9.62 -17.36 10.18
CA TYR A 82 -9.38 -16.07 9.52
C TYR A 82 -9.43 -14.92 10.53
N ALA A 83 -10.46 -14.88 11.38
CA ALA A 83 -10.62 -13.86 12.41
C ALA A 83 -9.45 -13.87 13.42
N ALA A 84 -9.02 -15.05 13.87
CA ALA A 84 -7.90 -15.19 14.80
C ALA A 84 -6.58 -14.73 14.17
N LEU A 85 -6.29 -15.15 12.94
CA LEU A 85 -5.06 -14.78 12.23
C LEU A 85 -5.01 -13.28 11.93
N HIS A 86 -6.04 -12.74 11.28
CA HIS A 86 -6.05 -11.34 10.90
C HIS A 86 -6.26 -10.41 12.09
N GLY A 87 -6.98 -10.87 13.12
CA GLY A 87 -7.16 -10.13 14.35
C GLY A 87 -5.90 -10.07 15.20
N SER A 88 -5.23 -11.20 15.43
CA SER A 88 -3.94 -11.21 16.14
C SER A 88 -2.89 -10.39 15.41
N TYR A 89 -2.82 -10.49 14.08
CA TYR A 89 -1.96 -9.64 13.26
C TYR A 89 -2.29 -8.15 13.42
N GLY A 90 -3.57 -7.77 13.40
CA GLY A 90 -4.01 -6.39 13.63
C GLY A 90 -3.62 -5.87 15.02
N LEU A 91 -3.76 -6.68 16.07
CA LEU A 91 -3.34 -6.33 17.42
C LEU A 91 -1.83 -6.16 17.54
N ILE A 92 -1.05 -7.09 16.97
CA ILE A 92 0.41 -7.00 16.92
C ILE A 92 0.84 -5.76 16.14
N TRP A 93 0.14 -5.40 15.07
CA TRP A 93 0.39 -4.17 14.32
C TRP A 93 0.22 -2.93 15.20
N LEU A 94 -0.89 -2.84 15.95
CA LEU A 94 -1.12 -1.72 16.86
C LEU A 94 -0.06 -1.66 17.97
N LEU A 95 0.33 -2.82 18.52
CA LEU A 95 1.42 -2.89 19.50
C LEU A 95 2.74 -2.42 18.91
N LYS A 96 3.07 -2.87 17.69
CA LYS A 96 4.24 -2.41 16.93
C LYS A 96 4.24 -0.90 16.77
N GLU A 97 3.09 -0.28 16.51
CA GLU A 97 3.01 1.17 16.37
C GLU A 97 3.22 1.92 17.69
N LEU A 98 2.82 1.33 18.82
CA LEU A 98 3.06 1.92 20.15
C LEU A 98 4.53 1.82 20.58
N VAL A 99 5.19 0.70 20.28
CA VAL A 99 6.56 0.42 20.74
C VAL A 99 7.63 0.91 19.74
N CYS A 100 7.36 0.79 18.45
CA CYS A 100 8.29 1.12 17.37
C CYS A 100 7.53 1.80 16.20
N PRO A 101 7.08 3.06 16.39
CA PRO A 101 6.36 3.79 15.35
C PRO A 101 7.26 4.02 14.13
N ASP A 102 6.72 3.79 12.94
CA ASP A 102 7.47 4.00 11.68
C ASP A 102 7.42 5.48 11.29
N PRO A 103 8.56 6.20 11.21
CA PRO A 103 8.60 7.62 10.88
C PRO A 103 7.93 7.95 9.53
N SER A 104 7.95 7.02 8.58
CA SER A 104 7.35 7.21 7.25
C SER A 104 5.83 7.38 7.33
N TRP A 105 5.18 6.72 8.30
CA TRP A 105 3.72 6.68 8.48
C TRP A 105 3.25 7.81 9.41
N GLN A 106 4.18 8.40 10.17
CA GLN A 106 3.95 9.57 11.02
C GLN A 106 3.92 10.88 10.22
N ARG A 107 4.34 10.86 8.95
CA ARG A 107 4.24 12.02 8.05
C ARG A 107 2.78 12.45 7.91
N LYS A 108 2.52 13.73 8.15
CA LYS A 108 1.19 14.32 7.94
C LYS A 108 0.89 14.36 6.44
N VAL A 109 -0.25 13.80 6.07
CA VAL A 109 -0.78 13.79 4.72
C VAL A 109 -2.03 14.65 4.65
N ARG A 110 -2.42 15.05 3.43
CA ARG A 110 -3.73 15.67 3.22
C ARG A 110 -4.84 14.62 3.39
N VAL A 111 -5.99 15.08 3.85
CA VAL A 111 -7.17 14.21 4.03
C VAL A 111 -7.57 13.53 2.71
N GLY A 112 -7.45 14.24 1.58
CA GLY A 112 -7.71 13.65 0.25
C GLY A 112 -6.79 12.48 -0.08
N SER A 113 -5.48 12.59 0.18
CA SER A 113 -4.54 11.47 0.03
C SER A 113 -4.85 10.31 0.96
N ALA A 114 -5.20 10.60 2.23
CA ALA A 114 -5.53 9.56 3.19
C ALA A 114 -6.80 8.79 2.79
N ILE A 115 -7.86 9.48 2.37
CA ILE A 115 -9.09 8.87 1.85
C ILE A 115 -8.77 8.08 0.57
N GLY A 116 -8.00 8.66 -0.35
CA GLY A 116 -7.60 7.99 -1.59
C GLY A 116 -6.85 6.69 -1.34
N ALA A 117 -5.86 6.71 -0.44
CA ALA A 117 -5.12 5.52 -0.03
C ALA A 117 -6.01 4.49 0.68
N TRP A 118 -6.98 4.96 1.47
CA TRP A 118 -7.95 4.06 2.08
C TRP A 118 -8.86 3.41 1.03
N LEU A 119 -9.44 4.16 0.11
CA LEU A 119 -10.36 3.63 -0.91
C LEU A 119 -9.68 2.72 -1.94
N THR A 120 -8.44 3.04 -2.31
CA THR A 120 -7.75 2.33 -3.41
C THR A 120 -6.87 1.19 -2.94
N VAL A 121 -6.33 1.29 -1.72
CA VAL A 121 -5.39 0.30 -1.19
C VAL A 121 -5.99 -0.42 0.01
N LEU A 122 -6.26 0.28 1.11
CA LEU A 122 -6.53 -0.37 2.41
C LEU A 122 -7.93 -0.98 2.53
N GLY A 123 -8.96 -0.29 2.05
CA GLY A 123 -10.36 -0.71 2.08
C GLY A 123 -10.63 -1.97 1.28
N PRO A 124 -10.12 -2.11 0.04
CA PRO A 124 -10.26 -3.34 -0.75
C PRO A 124 -9.75 -4.61 -0.07
N TYR A 125 -8.84 -4.52 0.92
CA TYR A 125 -8.42 -5.71 1.69
C TYR A 125 -9.58 -6.38 2.44
N TRP A 126 -10.66 -5.66 2.75
CA TRP A 126 -11.84 -6.26 3.36
C TRP A 126 -12.75 -7.01 2.38
N LEU A 127 -12.47 -6.97 1.07
CA LEU A 127 -13.14 -7.85 0.11
C LEU A 127 -12.76 -9.33 0.33
N ALA A 128 -11.54 -9.61 0.78
CA ALA A 128 -11.12 -10.98 1.09
C ALA A 128 -11.97 -11.63 2.20
N PRO A 129 -12.11 -11.05 3.41
CA PRO A 129 -12.99 -11.59 4.42
C PRO A 129 -14.46 -11.56 4.01
N TYR A 130 -14.88 -10.56 3.22
CA TYR A 130 -16.24 -10.54 2.66
C TYR A 130 -16.52 -11.80 1.88
N LEU A 131 -15.72 -12.08 0.86
CA LEU A 131 -15.90 -13.25 0.00
C LEU A 131 -15.79 -14.55 0.80
N LEU A 132 -14.84 -14.64 1.73
CA LEU A 132 -14.66 -15.83 2.57
C LEU A 132 -15.92 -16.12 3.41
N ILE A 133 -16.44 -15.11 4.09
CA ILE A 133 -17.59 -15.25 4.99
C ILE A 133 -18.87 -15.48 4.19
N THR A 134 -19.04 -14.82 3.04
CA THR A 134 -20.25 -15.00 2.20
C THR A 134 -20.26 -16.32 1.43
N SER A 135 -19.08 -16.83 1.02
CA SER A 135 -19.01 -18.04 0.19
C SER A 135 -19.23 -19.33 0.97
N GLY A 136 -19.01 -19.34 2.29
CA GLY A 136 -19.22 -20.52 3.13
C GLY A 136 -18.25 -21.68 2.84
N TYR A 137 -17.18 -21.45 2.07
CA TYR A 137 -16.19 -22.50 1.79
C TYR A 137 -15.44 -22.88 3.07
N GLU A 138 -15.66 -24.11 3.53
CA GLU A 138 -14.84 -24.74 4.56
C GLU A 138 -13.68 -25.48 3.91
N ALA A 139 -12.46 -25.17 4.33
CA ALA A 139 -11.23 -25.80 3.81
C ALA A 139 -11.18 -27.32 4.06
N SER A 140 -12.06 -27.87 4.90
CA SER A 140 -12.16 -29.29 5.25
C SER A 140 -13.15 -30.10 4.41
N ASN A 141 -13.87 -29.48 3.47
CA ASN A 141 -14.84 -30.19 2.60
C ASN A 141 -14.21 -30.76 1.31
N THR A 142 -12.90 -31.04 1.31
CA THR A 142 -12.19 -31.83 0.29
C THR A 142 -11.51 -33.02 0.91
#